data_AF-A0A934MV11-F1
#
_entry.id   AF-A0A934MV11-F1
#
_cell.length_a   1.000
_cell.length_b   1.000
_cell.length_c   1.000
_cell.angle_alpha   90.00
_cell.angle_beta   90.00
_cell.angle_gamma   90.00
#
_symmetry.space_group_name_H-M   'P 1'
#
loop_
_entity.id
_entity.type
_entity.pdbx_description
1 polymer ?
#
loop_
_entity_poly.entity_id
_entity_poly.type
_entity_poly.pdbx_seq_one_letter_code
_entity_poly.pdbx_strand_id
1 'polypeptide(L)'
;MEEAPSNTAILGRYIINPAIFDILETTEPGKGGEIQLTDALKELASKEAMYAYKFEGRRYDVGDKQGFLEATVEFALRREDLRDEFLRYLLKLADREASRTFEEVAISATNTP
;
A
#
# COMPACT_ATOMS: atom_id res chain seq x y z
N MET A 1 15.39 -15.80 -12.45
CA MET A 1 14.85 -14.79 -11.51
C MET A 1 16.03 -13.95 -11.10
N GLU A 2 16.10 -12.71 -11.56
CA GLU A 2 17.12 -11.75 -11.12
C GLU A 2 16.70 -11.24 -9.74
N GLU A 3 17.62 -11.27 -8.77
CA GLU A 3 17.35 -10.81 -7.40
C GLU A 3 17.11 -9.29 -7.41
N ALA A 4 16.10 -8.83 -6.66
CA ALA A 4 15.79 -7.41 -6.58
C ALA A 4 16.99 -6.66 -5.97
N PRO A 5 17.46 -5.56 -6.58
CA PRO A 5 18.66 -4.86 -6.12
C PRO A 5 18.50 -4.20 -4.75
N SER A 6 17.27 -4.12 -4.22
CA SER A 6 16.99 -3.71 -2.85
C SER A 6 15.58 -4.11 -2.40
N ASN A 7 15.28 -3.91 -1.11
CA ASN A 7 13.93 -3.95 -0.54
C ASN A 7 13.22 -2.57 -0.56
N THR A 8 13.74 -1.60 -1.31
CA THR A 8 13.18 -0.25 -1.40
C THR A 8 12.23 -0.16 -2.59
N ALA A 9 10.98 0.27 -2.34
CA ALA A 9 9.97 0.45 -3.37
C ALA A 9 9.63 1.93 -3.58
N ILE A 10 9.30 2.30 -4.82
CA ILE A 10 8.92 3.68 -5.18
C ILE A 10 7.48 3.94 -4.74
N LEU A 11 7.26 5.03 -4.00
CA LEU A 11 5.96 5.36 -3.40
C LEU A 11 4.97 6.07 -4.35
N GLY A 12 5.43 6.48 -5.54
CA GLY A 12 4.65 7.29 -6.47
C GLY A 12 4.53 8.76 -6.04
N ARG A 13 5.60 9.32 -5.47
CA ARG A 13 5.71 10.74 -5.11
C ARG A 13 7.04 11.25 -5.67
N TYR A 14 6.97 12.31 -6.46
CA TYR A 14 8.11 12.82 -7.19
C TYR A 14 8.12 14.35 -7.15
N ILE A 15 9.31 14.92 -6.99
CA ILE A 15 9.60 16.31 -7.29
C ILE A 15 10.63 16.23 -8.41
N ILE A 16 10.24 16.62 -9.61
CA ILE A 16 11.02 16.37 -10.84
C ILE A 16 11.34 17.71 -11.49
N ASN A 17 12.57 17.86 -11.97
CA ASN A 17 12.97 18.98 -12.81
C ASN A 17 12.13 19.01 -14.10
N PRO A 18 11.62 20.18 -14.54
CA PRO A 18 10.89 20.31 -15.80
C PRO A 18 11.58 19.71 -17.05
N ALA A 19 12.91 19.53 -17.03
CA ALA A 19 13.65 18.84 -18.09
C ALA A 19 13.11 17.42 -18.42
N ILE A 20 12.33 16.81 -17.52
CA ILE A 20 11.63 15.54 -17.77
C ILE A 20 10.63 15.63 -18.93
N PHE A 21 10.06 16.79 -19.22
CA PHE A 21 9.06 16.93 -20.29
C PHE A 21 9.67 16.71 -21.67
N ASP A 22 10.87 17.25 -21.92
CA ASP A 22 11.59 17.04 -23.18
C ASP A 22 11.92 15.55 -23.39
N ILE A 23 12.25 14.85 -22.30
CA ILE A 23 12.52 13.41 -22.33
C ILE A 23 11.24 12.62 -22.63
N LEU A 24 10.13 12.95 -21.95
CA LEU A 24 8.84 12.30 -22.14
C LEU A 24 8.31 12.45 -23.56
N GLU A 25 8.57 13.58 -24.22
CA GLU A 25 8.16 13.82 -25.61
C GLU A 25 8.80 12.82 -26.59
N THR A 26 10.04 12.39 -26.30
CA THR A 26 10.78 11.42 -27.13
C THR A 26 10.78 9.99 -26.58
N THR A 27 10.17 9.75 -25.42
CA THR A 27 10.18 8.42 -24.77
C THR A 27 9.30 7.44 -25.53
N GLU A 28 9.90 6.35 -26.01
CA GLU A 28 9.16 5.29 -26.69
C GLU A 28 8.28 4.48 -25.72
N PRO A 29 7.15 3.90 -26.19
CA PRO A 29 6.31 3.05 -25.37
C PRO A 29 7.08 1.84 -24.79
N GLY A 30 7.00 1.68 -23.48
CA GLY A 30 7.65 0.59 -22.74
C GLY A 30 6.68 -0.54 -22.42
N LYS A 31 6.64 -0.92 -21.14
CA LYS A 31 5.77 -1.99 -20.65
C LYS A 31 4.30 -1.66 -20.93
N GLY A 32 3.58 -2.62 -21.52
CA GLY A 32 2.15 -2.49 -21.83
C GLY A 32 1.83 -1.55 -22.99
N GLY A 33 2.85 -1.07 -23.74
CA GLY A 33 2.63 -0.10 -24.83
C GLY A 33 2.34 1.31 -24.34
N GLU A 34 2.65 1.61 -23.08
CA GLU A 34 2.48 2.92 -22.45
C GLU A 34 3.81 3.67 -22.38
N ILE A 35 3.76 5.00 -22.46
CA ILE A 35 4.91 5.85 -22.15
C ILE A 35 5.09 5.85 -20.63
N GLN A 36 6.18 5.25 -20.16
CA GLN A 36 6.41 5.02 -18.73
C GLN A 36 7.26 6.14 -18.13
N LEU A 37 6.76 6.78 -17.06
CA LEU A 37 7.52 7.78 -16.30
C LEU A 37 8.83 7.20 -15.74
N THR A 38 8.87 5.90 -15.42
CA THR A 38 10.09 5.25 -14.90
C THR A 38 11.22 5.23 -15.91
N ASP A 39 10.91 5.11 -17.20
CA ASP A 39 11.90 5.06 -18.27
C ASP A 39 12.47 6.46 -18.49
N ALA A 40 11.60 7.48 -18.52
CA ALA A 40 12.01 8.88 -18.60
C ALA A 40 12.83 9.32 -17.37
N LEU A 41 12.46 8.89 -16.16
CA LEU A 41 13.23 9.16 -14.95
C LEU A 41 14.62 8.51 -15.01
N LYS A 42 14.73 7.30 -15.56
CA LYS A 42 16.02 6.62 -15.74
C LYS A 42 16.93 7.39 -16.70
N GLU A 43 16.38 7.94 -17.78
CA GLU A 43 17.13 8.81 -18.68
C GLU A 43 17.54 10.12 -18.00
N LEU A 44 16.63 10.76 -17.27
CA LEU A 44 16.94 11.99 -16.51
C LEU A 44 18.07 11.75 -15.49
N ALA A 45 18.08 10.59 -14.82
CA ALA A 45 19.14 10.16 -13.90
C ALA A 45 20.54 10.12 -14.51
N SER A 46 20.62 9.92 -15.83
CA SER A 46 21.90 9.90 -16.55
C SER A 46 22.42 11.30 -16.86
N LYS A 47 21.55 12.32 -16.80
CA LYS A 47 21.84 13.72 -17.13
C LYS A 47 22.03 14.58 -15.87
N GLU A 48 21.33 14.26 -14.79
CA GLU A 48 21.42 15.00 -13.52
C GLU A 48 21.35 14.08 -12.29
N ALA A 49 21.80 14.59 -11.15
CA ALA A 49 21.75 13.85 -9.90
C ALA A 49 20.31 13.65 -9.42
N MET A 50 19.94 12.41 -9.14
CA MET A 50 18.65 12.05 -8.57
C MET A 50 18.82 11.46 -7.17
N TYR A 51 17.95 11.85 -6.25
CA TYR A 51 17.99 11.43 -4.85
C TYR A 51 16.73 10.68 -4.47
N ALA A 52 16.88 9.58 -3.75
CA ALA A 52 15.76 8.87 -3.14
C ALA A 52 15.53 9.42 -1.72
N TYR A 53 14.30 9.85 -1.44
CA TYR A 53 13.89 10.20 -0.08
C TYR A 53 13.24 8.98 0.59
N LYS A 54 13.89 8.47 1.65
CA LYS A 54 13.32 7.39 2.46
C LYS A 54 12.27 7.97 3.40
N PHE A 55 11.02 7.92 2.97
CA PHE A 55 9.90 8.35 3.80
C PHE A 55 9.75 7.46 5.04
N GLU A 56 9.71 8.10 6.21
CA GLU A 56 9.38 7.46 7.48
C GLU A 56 7.92 7.72 7.83
N GLY A 57 7.11 6.66 7.80
CA GLY A 57 5.71 6.73 8.15
C GLY A 57 4.97 5.46 7.76
N ARG A 58 3.73 5.33 8.21
CA ARG A 58 2.89 4.18 7.86
C ARG A 58 2.26 4.40 6.49
N ARG A 59 2.57 3.53 5.54
CA ARG A 59 1.89 3.43 4.25
C ARG A 59 0.71 2.48 4.42
N TYR A 60 -0.45 2.89 3.90
CA TYR A 60 -1.55 1.98 3.63
C TYR A 60 -1.66 1.83 2.13
N ASP A 61 -1.70 0.59 1.65
CA ASP A 61 -1.98 0.33 0.25
C ASP A 61 -3.50 0.29 0.05
N VAL A 62 -4.09 1.42 -0.30
CA VAL A 62 -5.54 1.53 -0.54
C VAL A 62 -5.97 0.96 -1.90
N GLY A 63 -5.01 0.51 -2.73
CA GLY A 63 -5.30 -0.23 -3.96
C GLY A 63 -5.69 -1.69 -3.69
N ASP A 64 -5.31 -2.22 -2.53
CA ASP A 64 -5.72 -3.53 -2.06
C ASP A 64 -6.91 -3.43 -1.08
N LYS A 65 -7.81 -4.42 -1.13
CA LYS A 65 -9.04 -4.43 -0.32
C LYS A 65 -8.74 -4.50 1.18
N GLN A 66 -7.75 -5.31 1.57
CA GLN A 66 -7.36 -5.44 2.97
C GLN A 66 -6.72 -4.15 3.45
N GLY A 67 -5.79 -3.59 2.67
CA GLY A 67 -5.13 -2.32 3.00
C GLY A 67 -6.10 -1.14 3.11
N PHE A 68 -7.16 -1.09 2.28
CA PHE A 68 -8.23 -0.10 2.39
C PHE A 68 -9.00 -0.20 3.71
N LEU A 69 -9.35 -1.41 4.15
CA LEU A 69 -10.08 -1.62 5.41
C LEU A 69 -9.22 -1.24 6.63
N GLU A 70 -7.95 -1.65 6.64
CA GLU A 70 -7.00 -1.30 7.71
C GLU A 70 -6.82 0.22 7.82
N ALA A 71 -6.64 0.90 6.68
CA ALA A 71 -6.58 2.35 6.64
C ALA A 71 -7.84 2.97 7.26
N THR A 72 -9.01 2.52 6.82
CA THR A 72 -10.30 3.06 7.28
C THR A 72 -10.44 2.93 8.79
N VAL A 73 -10.13 1.75 9.34
CA VAL A 73 -10.20 1.50 10.79
C VAL A 73 -9.24 2.40 11.55
N GLU A 74 -7.98 2.50 11.13
CA GLU A 74 -6.98 3.28 11.85
C GLU A 74 -7.22 4.78 11.78
N PHE A 75 -7.66 5.29 10.64
CA PHE A 75 -8.02 6.70 10.50
C PHE A 75 -9.25 7.05 11.35
N ALA A 76 -10.25 6.16 11.45
CA ALA A 76 -11.39 6.36 12.34
C ALA A 76 -10.95 6.40 13.82
N LEU A 77 -10.03 5.53 14.24
CA LEU A 77 -9.53 5.50 15.61
C LEU A 77 -8.61 6.68 15.97
N ARG A 78 -8.03 7.38 14.97
CA ARG A 78 -7.26 8.62 15.19
C ARG A 78 -8.13 9.85 15.44
N ARG A 79 -9.41 9.78 15.09
CA ARG A 79 -10.36 10.89 15.24
C ARG A 79 -10.96 10.90 16.64
N GLU A 80 -10.70 11.96 17.41
CA GLU A 80 -11.19 12.10 18.79
C GLU A 80 -12.72 12.00 18.88
N ASP A 81 -13.44 12.50 17.88
CA ASP A 81 -14.90 12.49 17.83
C ASP A 81 -15.52 11.12 17.51
N LEU A 82 -14.72 10.18 16.97
CA LEU A 82 -15.19 8.85 16.57
C LEU A 82 -14.58 7.71 17.41
N ARG A 83 -13.40 7.94 17.99
CA ARG A 83 -12.55 6.89 18.56
C ARG A 83 -13.26 6.02 19.58
N ASP A 84 -13.89 6.61 20.59
CA ASP A 84 -14.35 5.87 21.76
C ASP A 84 -15.58 4.99 21.47
N GLU A 85 -16.52 5.50 20.67
CA GLU A 85 -17.67 4.71 20.24
C GLU A 85 -17.25 3.61 19.26
N PHE A 86 -16.40 3.94 18.29
CA PHE A 86 -15.97 2.99 17.28
C PHE A 86 -15.06 1.90 17.85
N LEU A 87 -14.15 2.22 18.76
CA LEU A 87 -13.30 1.24 19.45
C LEU A 87 -14.15 0.24 20.25
N ARG A 88 -15.17 0.72 20.97
CA ARG A 88 -16.10 -0.15 21.70
C ARG A 88 -16.86 -1.09 20.76
N TYR A 89 -17.26 -0.61 19.60
CA TYR A 89 -17.88 -1.44 18.57
C TYR A 89 -16.91 -2.53 18.06
N LEU A 90 -15.66 -2.17 17.73
CA LEU A 90 -14.66 -3.13 17.25
C LEU A 90 -14.33 -4.21 18.29
N LEU A 91 -14.22 -3.85 19.57
CA LEU A 91 -13.99 -4.82 20.64
C LEU A 91 -15.14 -5.82 20.77
N LYS A 92 -16.39 -5.34 20.73
CA LYS A 92 -17.57 -6.22 20.74
C LYS A 92 -17.62 -7.14 19.51
N LEU A 93 -17.24 -6.62 18.35
CA LEU A 93 -17.18 -7.39 17.12
C LEU A 93 -16.12 -8.50 17.23
N ALA A 94 -14.92 -8.17 17.69
CA ALA A 94 -13.83 -9.13 17.87
C ALA A 94 -14.21 -10.25 18.85
N ASP A 95 -14.85 -9.92 19.97
CA ASP A 95 -15.32 -10.89 20.96
C ASP A 95 -16.37 -11.86 20.39
N ARG A 96 -17.30 -11.33 19.58
CA ARG A 96 -18.31 -12.14 18.89
C ARG A 96 -17.69 -13.10 17.86
N GLU A 97 -16.76 -12.61 17.02
CA GLU A 97 -16.12 -13.45 16.00
C GLU A 97 -15.16 -14.49 16.62
N ALA A 98 -14.49 -14.14 17.73
CA ALA A 98 -13.70 -15.09 18.50
C ALA A 98 -14.58 -16.24 19.01
N SER A 99 -15.72 -15.91 19.63
CA SER A 99 -16.69 -16.90 20.14
C SER A 99 -17.21 -17.83 19.04
N ARG A 100 -17.55 -17.27 17.87
CA ARG A 100 -17.99 -18.03 16.70
C ARG A 100 -16.92 -18.99 16.17
N THR A 101 -15.66 -18.54 16.15
CA THR A 101 -14.53 -19.39 15.71
C THR A 101 -14.39 -20.61 16.61
N PHE A 102 -14.58 -20.45 17.94
CA PHE A 102 -14.55 -21.58 18.88
C PHE A 102 -15.70 -22.56 18.65
N GLU A 103 -16.91 -22.08 18.36
CA GLU A 103 -18.07 -22.94 18.06
C GLU A 103 -17.86 -23.74 16.76
N GLU A 104 -17.36 -23.11 15.70
CA GLU A 104 -17.09 -23.77 14.41
C GLU A 104 -16.01 -24.86 14.54
N VAL A 105 -14.94 -24.60 15.31
CA VAL A 105 -13.89 -25.59 15.61
C VAL A 105 -14.44 -26.74 16.46
N ALA A 106 -15.26 -26.47 17.47
CA ALA A 106 -15.88 -27.49 18.31
C ALA A 106 -16.80 -28.42 17.50
N ILE A 107 -17.62 -27.86 16.59
CA ILE A 107 -18.51 -28.63 15.71
C ILE A 107 -17.70 -29.49 14.73
N SER A 108 -16.61 -28.96 14.18
CA SER A 108 -15.70 -29.71 13.29
C SER A 108 -15.03 -30.90 13.99
N ALA A 109 -14.64 -30.75 15.27
CA ALA A 109 -13.99 -31.81 16.03
C ALA A 109 -14.95 -32.97 16.39
N THR A 110 -16.26 -32.71 16.50
CA THR A 110 -17.28 -33.72 16.81
C THR A 110 -17.79 -34.51 15.59
N ASN A 111 -17.46 -34.08 14.37
CA ASN A 111 -17.93 -34.68 13.10
C ASN A 111 -16.83 -35.44 12.32
N THR A 112 -15.72 -35.80 12.97
CA THR A 112 -14.72 -36.68 12.34
C THR A 112 -15.17 -38.15 12.51
N PRO A 113 -15.28 -38.96 11.45
CA PRO A 113 -15.67 -40.37 11.55
C PRO A 113 -14.63 -41.23 12.27
#